data_AF-A0A6B3G265-F1
#
_entry.id   AF-A0A6B3G265-F1
#
_cell.length_a   1.000
_cell.length_b   1.000
_cell.length_c   1.000
_cell.angle_alpha   90.00
_cell.angle_beta   90.00
_cell.angle_gamma   90.00
#
_symmetry.space_group_name_H-M   'P 1'
#
loop_
_entity.id
_entity.type
_entity.pdbx_description
1 polymer ?
#
loop_
_entity_poly.entity_id
_entity_poly.type
_entity_poly.pdbx_seq_one_letter_code
_entity_poly.pdbx_strand_id
1 'polypeptide(L)'
;LSLVVELTCRGMGRDVRALARISREAGVPVVAATGWYYEPFHTPEVDTADVAQLAAVLVREIEDGIGATGIRPGVLGEIGSHGDLPSPAEAKVLRAAGRAALATGLPLATHAQLGRGGLAQLDLLAAEGLPAERICIGHQDLLDDPGVHRELAERGAYVAFDTVGKESYQSDRTR
;
A
#
# COMPACT_ATOMS: atom_id res chain seq x y z
N LEU A 1 16.34 -5.11 15.02
CA LEU A 1 15.23 -4.51 14.25
C LEU A 1 14.81 -3.24 14.97
N SER A 2 14.81 -2.10 14.29
CA SER A 2 14.44 -0.81 14.89
C SER A 2 12.95 -0.45 14.70
N LEU A 3 12.29 -1.02 13.70
CA LEU A 3 10.87 -0.79 13.37
C LEU A 3 10.39 -1.86 12.38
N VAL A 4 9.09 -2.15 12.38
CA VAL A 4 8.41 -2.97 11.36
C VAL A 4 7.20 -2.19 10.82
N VAL A 5 7.04 -2.15 9.50
CA VAL A 5 5.81 -1.67 8.86
C VAL A 5 4.95 -2.88 8.54
N GLU A 6 3.74 -2.94 9.07
CA GLU A 6 2.82 -4.06 8.90
C GLU A 6 1.68 -3.61 7.97
N LEU A 7 1.67 -4.19 6.77
CA LEU A 7 0.86 -3.73 5.63
C LEU A 7 -0.51 -4.41 5.51
N THR A 8 -0.87 -5.31 6.45
CA THR A 8 -2.19 -5.92 6.47
C THR A 8 -3.27 -4.84 6.56
N CYS A 9 -4.05 -4.68 5.49
CA CYS A 9 -5.04 -3.62 5.34
C CYS A 9 -6.49 -4.15 5.35
N ARG A 10 -7.46 -3.34 4.91
CA ARG A 10 -8.88 -3.76 4.85
C ARG A 10 -9.02 -4.88 3.83
N GLY A 11 -9.73 -5.94 4.22
CA GLY A 11 -9.87 -7.17 3.43
C GLY A 11 -8.86 -8.28 3.75
N MET A 12 -7.76 -7.97 4.44
CA MET A 12 -6.69 -8.94 4.74
C MET A 12 -6.73 -9.49 6.18
N GLY A 13 -7.66 -9.02 7.03
CA GLY A 13 -7.78 -9.49 8.42
C GLY A 13 -6.95 -8.70 9.45
N ARG A 14 -6.65 -7.42 9.18
CA ARG A 14 -5.89 -6.52 10.07
C ARG A 14 -6.41 -6.54 11.52
N ASP A 15 -5.49 -6.74 12.49
CA ASP A 15 -5.76 -6.66 13.94
C ASP A 15 -4.76 -5.72 14.64
N VAL A 16 -5.12 -4.44 14.73
CA VAL A 16 -4.26 -3.42 15.35
C VAL A 16 -4.07 -3.58 16.86
N ARG A 17 -4.95 -4.30 17.56
CA ARG A 17 -4.76 -4.59 18.99
C ARG A 17 -3.69 -5.65 19.17
N ALA A 18 -3.68 -6.67 18.31
CA ALA A 18 -2.60 -7.65 18.26
C ALA A 18 -1.26 -6.99 17.92
N LEU A 19 -1.22 -6.09 16.92
CA LEU A 19 0.01 -5.35 16.59
C LEU A 19 0.55 -4.54 17.77
N ALA A 20 -0.33 -3.81 18.49
CA ALA A 20 0.07 -3.05 19.67
C ALA A 20 0.60 -3.95 20.81
N ARG A 21 0.00 -5.13 20.99
CA ARG A 21 0.48 -6.13 21.96
C ARG A 21 1.86 -6.66 21.55
N ILE A 22 2.04 -7.07 20.30
CA ILE A 22 3.31 -7.56 19.75
C ILE A 22 4.40 -6.50 19.90
N SER A 23 4.10 -5.25 19.54
CA SER A 23 5.06 -4.14 19.65
C SER A 23 5.56 -3.96 21.08
N ARG A 24 4.66 -3.99 22.06
CA ARG A 24 5.00 -3.86 23.48
C ARG A 24 5.79 -5.05 24.01
N GLU A 25 5.38 -6.27 23.67
CA GLU A 25 6.01 -7.50 24.17
C GLU A 25 7.40 -7.73 23.56
N ALA A 26 7.57 -7.42 22.26
CA ALA A 26 8.83 -7.58 21.55
C ALA A 26 9.79 -6.39 21.73
N GLY A 27 9.30 -5.23 22.20
CA GLY A 27 10.09 -3.99 22.28
C GLY A 27 10.46 -3.42 20.91
N VAL A 28 9.67 -3.71 19.86
CA VAL A 28 9.89 -3.24 18.49
C VAL A 28 8.71 -2.35 18.07
N PRO A 29 8.95 -1.11 17.61
CA PRO A 29 7.91 -0.28 17.02
C PRO A 29 7.24 -0.96 15.82
N VAL A 30 5.91 -0.98 15.79
CA VAL A 30 5.12 -1.49 14.67
C VAL A 30 4.24 -0.37 14.11
N VAL A 31 4.39 -0.07 12.82
CA VAL A 31 3.56 0.88 12.08
C VAL A 31 2.44 0.10 11.39
N ALA A 32 1.20 0.30 11.82
CA ALA A 32 0.04 -0.28 11.17
C ALA A 32 -0.35 0.48 9.90
N ALA A 33 -0.93 -0.22 8.94
CA ALA A 33 -1.42 0.36 7.70
C ALA A 33 -2.95 0.52 7.64
N THR A 34 -3.42 1.36 6.72
CA THR A 34 -4.82 1.44 6.27
C THR A 34 -4.89 1.49 4.76
N GLY A 35 -5.98 1.06 4.16
CA GLY A 35 -6.10 0.92 2.72
C GLY A 35 -6.97 -0.26 2.34
N TRP A 36 -7.10 -0.48 1.04
CA TRP A 36 -7.68 -1.69 0.47
C TRP A 36 -6.63 -2.40 -0.37
N TYR A 37 -6.62 -3.72 -0.26
CA TYR A 37 -5.76 -4.58 -1.07
C TYR A 37 -6.25 -4.61 -2.54
N TYR A 38 -5.83 -5.57 -3.34
CA TYR A 38 -6.31 -5.72 -4.73
C TYR A 38 -7.70 -6.38 -4.81
N GLU A 39 -8.30 -6.38 -5.99
CA GLU A 39 -9.75 -6.57 -6.18
C GLU A 39 -10.40 -7.79 -5.48
N PRO A 40 -9.80 -9.00 -5.48
CA PRO A 40 -10.42 -10.17 -4.85
C PRO A 40 -10.62 -10.05 -3.33
N PHE A 41 -9.95 -9.10 -2.68
CA PHE A 41 -10.02 -8.87 -1.24
C PHE A 41 -10.74 -7.57 -0.88
N HIS A 42 -11.28 -6.85 -1.87
CA HIS A 42 -12.06 -5.64 -1.61
C HIS A 42 -13.24 -5.94 -0.70
N THR A 43 -13.49 -5.02 0.23
CA THR A 43 -14.64 -5.09 1.11
C THR A 43 -15.88 -4.52 0.40
N PRO A 44 -17.12 -4.93 0.75
CA PRO A 44 -18.32 -4.60 -0.02
C PRO A 44 -18.60 -3.10 -0.22
N GLU A 45 -18.07 -2.22 0.64
CA GLU A 45 -18.20 -0.78 0.44
C GLU A 45 -17.50 -0.28 -0.83
N VAL A 46 -16.48 -0.99 -1.32
CA VAL A 46 -15.78 -0.62 -2.56
C VAL A 46 -16.72 -0.72 -3.76
N ASP A 47 -17.75 -1.56 -3.76
CA ASP A 47 -18.66 -1.69 -4.91
C ASP A 47 -19.59 -0.48 -5.06
N THR A 48 -19.96 0.13 -3.95
CA THR A 48 -21.03 1.15 -3.89
C THR A 48 -20.50 2.56 -3.66
N ALA A 49 -19.37 2.70 -2.98
CA ALA A 49 -18.78 4.00 -2.68
C ALA A 49 -18.03 4.58 -3.88
N ASP A 50 -18.05 5.91 -3.99
CA ASP A 50 -17.19 6.66 -4.89
C ASP A 50 -15.79 6.92 -4.29
N VAL A 51 -14.90 7.49 -5.09
CA VAL A 51 -13.51 7.80 -4.67
C VAL A 51 -13.47 8.71 -3.44
N ALA A 52 -14.35 9.71 -3.34
CA ALA A 52 -14.33 10.67 -2.24
C ALA A 52 -14.81 10.04 -0.94
N GLN A 53 -15.84 9.20 -1.01
CA GLN A 53 -16.35 8.43 0.13
C GLN A 53 -15.29 7.45 0.65
N LEU A 54 -14.59 6.73 -0.24
CA LEU A 54 -13.50 5.84 0.14
C LEU A 54 -12.32 6.61 0.75
N ALA A 55 -11.94 7.75 0.18
CA ALA A 55 -10.88 8.59 0.75
C ALA A 55 -11.25 9.07 2.17
N ALA A 56 -12.51 9.49 2.38
CA ALA A 56 -13.00 9.92 3.69
C ALA A 56 -12.96 8.81 4.75
N VAL A 57 -13.14 7.54 4.36
CA VAL A 57 -12.97 6.40 5.27
C VAL A 57 -11.51 6.30 5.73
N LEU A 58 -10.55 6.41 4.82
CA LEU A 58 -9.12 6.33 5.14
C LEU A 58 -8.67 7.51 6.00
N VAL A 59 -9.08 8.74 5.66
CA VAL A 59 -8.80 9.95 6.46
C VAL A 59 -9.33 9.78 7.88
N ARG A 60 -10.55 9.26 8.04
CA ARG A 60 -11.13 9.00 9.37
C ARG A 60 -10.30 8.00 10.17
N GLU A 61 -9.84 6.90 9.56
CA GLU A 61 -8.97 5.96 10.30
C GLU A 61 -7.64 6.59 10.73
N ILE A 62 -7.11 7.52 9.93
CA ILE A 62 -5.86 8.24 10.23
C ILE A 62 -6.07 9.27 11.35
N GLU A 63 -7.20 9.99 11.34
CA GLU A 63 -7.50 11.08 12.27
C GLU A 63 -8.14 10.62 13.57
N ASP A 64 -8.97 9.58 13.55
CA ASP A 64 -9.74 9.12 14.71
C ASP A 64 -9.24 7.76 15.25
N GLY A 65 -8.50 7.01 14.42
CA GLY A 65 -8.04 5.67 14.71
C GLY A 65 -8.89 4.57 14.04
N ILE A 66 -8.33 3.37 14.00
CA ILE A 66 -8.94 2.20 13.35
C ILE A 66 -10.02 1.63 14.25
N GLY A 67 -11.27 1.63 13.75
CA GLY A 67 -12.44 1.18 14.52
C GLY A 67 -12.60 1.97 15.83
N ALA A 68 -12.90 1.28 16.93
CA ALA A 68 -13.01 1.89 18.27
C ALA A 68 -11.70 1.78 19.09
N THR A 69 -10.56 1.59 18.44
CA THR A 69 -9.29 1.29 19.16
C THR A 69 -8.50 2.53 19.56
N GLY A 70 -8.71 3.66 18.87
CA GLY A 70 -7.87 4.85 18.98
C GLY A 70 -6.46 4.68 18.41
N ILE A 71 -6.12 3.50 17.87
CA ILE A 71 -4.81 3.24 17.23
C ILE A 71 -4.87 3.76 15.81
N ARG A 72 -3.94 4.66 15.47
CA ARG A 72 -3.86 5.30 14.15
C ARG A 72 -2.84 4.57 13.27
N PRO A 73 -3.15 4.36 11.98
CA PRO A 73 -2.16 3.89 11.02
C PRO A 73 -1.11 4.98 10.75
N GLY A 74 0.08 4.55 10.34
CA GLY A 74 1.17 5.45 9.93
C GLY A 74 1.52 5.38 8.44
N VAL A 75 0.82 4.53 7.67
CA VAL A 75 1.02 4.38 6.23
C VAL A 75 -0.30 4.00 5.57
N LEU A 76 -0.51 4.46 4.33
CA LEU A 76 -1.54 3.92 3.45
C LEU A 76 -0.98 2.73 2.69
N GLY A 77 -1.49 1.54 2.93
CA GLY A 77 -1.01 0.35 2.24
C GLY A 77 -1.51 -0.96 2.85
N GLU A 78 -1.18 -2.09 2.24
CA GLU A 78 -0.72 -2.14 0.84
C GLU A 78 -1.89 -1.92 -0.13
N ILE A 79 -1.81 -0.88 -0.98
CA ILE A 79 -2.86 -0.58 -1.96
C ILE A 79 -2.60 -1.35 -3.25
N GLY A 80 -3.46 -2.32 -3.57
CA GLY A 80 -3.13 -3.32 -4.58
C GLY A 80 -3.77 -3.15 -5.94
N SER A 81 -3.08 -3.63 -6.96
CA SER A 81 -3.66 -3.93 -8.26
C SER A 81 -3.07 -5.20 -8.87
N HIS A 82 -3.79 -5.78 -9.84
CA HIS A 82 -3.31 -6.91 -10.62
C HIS A 82 -3.08 -6.57 -12.10
N GLY A 83 -2.15 -7.29 -12.73
CA GLY A 83 -1.85 -7.11 -14.16
C GLY A 83 -1.12 -5.80 -14.47
N ASP A 84 -1.06 -5.42 -15.75
CA ASP A 84 -0.32 -4.24 -16.19
C ASP A 84 -1.08 -2.92 -15.96
N LEU A 85 -2.42 -3.00 -15.89
CA LEU A 85 -3.30 -1.87 -15.67
C LEU A 85 -4.31 -2.23 -14.56
N PRO A 86 -4.46 -1.37 -13.54
CA PRO A 86 -5.46 -1.57 -12.50
C PRO A 86 -6.88 -1.63 -13.10
N SER A 87 -7.70 -2.53 -12.58
CA SER A 87 -9.13 -2.57 -12.93
C SER A 87 -9.85 -1.27 -12.53
N PRO A 88 -11.10 -1.03 -12.97
CA PRO A 88 -11.87 0.12 -12.50
C PRO A 88 -12.02 0.20 -10.97
N ALA A 89 -12.14 -0.96 -10.30
CA ALA A 89 -12.25 -1.02 -8.84
C ALA A 89 -10.90 -0.73 -8.16
N GLU A 90 -9.82 -1.30 -8.68
CA GLU A 90 -8.45 -1.08 -8.17
C GLU A 90 -7.99 0.36 -8.38
N ALA A 91 -8.25 0.93 -9.58
CA ALA A 91 -8.00 2.33 -9.87
C ALA A 91 -8.80 3.26 -8.96
N LYS A 92 -10.02 2.86 -8.56
CA LYS A 92 -10.85 3.63 -7.61
C LYS A 92 -10.22 3.66 -6.22
N VAL A 93 -9.74 2.54 -5.69
CA VAL A 93 -9.08 2.51 -4.37
C VAL A 93 -7.69 3.17 -4.39
N LEU A 94 -6.92 3.05 -5.48
CA LEU A 94 -5.66 3.77 -5.66
C LEU A 94 -5.87 5.29 -5.63
N ARG A 95 -6.86 5.80 -6.36
CA ARG A 95 -7.19 7.24 -6.31
C ARG A 95 -7.64 7.69 -4.93
N ALA A 96 -8.49 6.90 -4.26
CA ALA A 96 -8.95 7.20 -2.91
C ALA A 96 -7.78 7.27 -1.91
N ALA A 97 -6.85 6.31 -1.99
CA ALA A 97 -5.65 6.29 -1.17
C ALA A 97 -4.71 7.47 -1.49
N GLY A 98 -4.54 7.83 -2.76
CA GLY A 98 -3.78 9.01 -3.18
C GLY A 98 -4.34 10.31 -2.58
N ARG A 99 -5.66 10.50 -2.61
CA ARG A 99 -6.33 11.65 -1.99
C ARG A 99 -6.18 11.67 -0.46
N ALA A 100 -6.33 10.51 0.18
CA ALA A 100 -6.15 10.39 1.63
C ALA A 100 -4.69 10.67 2.04
N ALA A 101 -3.71 10.19 1.27
CA ALA A 101 -2.31 10.50 1.47
C ALA A 101 -2.07 12.02 1.41
N LEU A 102 -2.57 12.69 0.36
CA LEU A 102 -2.45 14.13 0.22
C LEU A 102 -3.06 14.90 1.38
N ALA A 103 -4.28 14.54 1.78
CA ALA A 103 -5.00 15.23 2.86
C ALA A 103 -4.31 15.07 4.22
N THR A 104 -3.68 13.93 4.49
CA THR A 104 -3.17 13.58 5.82
C THR A 104 -1.66 13.70 5.98
N GLY A 105 -0.91 13.77 4.87
CA GLY A 105 0.54 13.76 4.91
C GLY A 105 1.18 12.37 5.05
N LEU A 106 0.41 11.29 5.17
CA LEU A 106 0.97 9.94 5.29
C LEU A 106 1.57 9.40 3.98
N PRO A 107 2.67 8.61 4.03
CA PRO A 107 3.20 7.91 2.85
C PRO A 107 2.25 6.81 2.38
N LEU A 108 2.45 6.34 1.15
CA LEU A 108 1.66 5.29 0.52
C LEU A 108 2.55 4.16 -0.01
N ALA A 109 2.25 2.93 0.35
CA ALA A 109 2.86 1.70 -0.16
C ALA A 109 1.85 0.91 -1.00
N THR A 110 2.25 0.50 -2.20
CA THR A 110 1.40 -0.27 -3.12
C THR A 110 1.74 -1.75 -3.11
N HIS A 111 0.84 -2.53 -3.70
CA HIS A 111 1.03 -3.92 -4.08
C HIS A 111 0.92 -4.05 -5.59
N ALA A 112 2.03 -4.32 -6.26
CA ALA A 112 2.06 -4.67 -7.68
C ALA A 112 2.09 -6.20 -7.81
N GLN A 113 0.98 -6.83 -8.16
CA GLN A 113 0.91 -8.29 -8.25
C GLN A 113 1.99 -8.83 -9.21
N LEU A 114 2.94 -9.62 -8.67
CA LEU A 114 4.12 -10.12 -9.41
C LEU A 114 4.99 -9.01 -10.01
N GLY A 115 5.05 -7.84 -9.37
CA GLY A 115 5.79 -6.66 -9.83
C GLY A 115 5.16 -5.92 -11.02
N ARG A 116 4.03 -6.40 -11.56
CA ARG A 116 3.40 -5.84 -12.76
C ARG A 116 2.56 -4.61 -12.45
N GLY A 117 2.55 -3.67 -13.39
CA GLY A 117 1.69 -2.47 -13.34
C GLY A 117 2.20 -1.35 -12.42
N GLY A 118 3.41 -1.44 -11.88
CA GLY A 118 3.98 -0.42 -10.98
C GLY A 118 3.98 1.00 -11.56
N LEU A 119 4.33 1.16 -12.85
CA LEU A 119 4.27 2.47 -13.54
C LEU A 119 2.84 3.00 -13.66
N ALA A 120 1.86 2.13 -13.93
CA ALA A 120 0.45 2.52 -14.01
C ALA A 120 -0.12 2.92 -12.65
N GLN A 121 0.30 2.26 -11.57
CA GLN A 121 -0.01 2.68 -10.20
C GLN A 121 0.56 4.07 -9.92
N LEU A 122 1.85 4.29 -10.25
CA LEU A 122 2.51 5.57 -10.07
C LEU A 122 1.82 6.69 -10.86
N ASP A 123 1.43 6.44 -12.12
CA ASP A 123 0.70 7.40 -12.95
C ASP A 123 -0.65 7.80 -12.32
N LEU A 124 -1.41 6.84 -11.82
CA LEU A 124 -2.70 7.11 -11.18
C LEU A 124 -2.54 7.94 -9.90
N LEU A 125 -1.54 7.62 -9.08
CA LEU A 125 -1.27 8.34 -7.83
C LEU A 125 -0.75 9.76 -8.11
N ALA A 126 0.13 9.91 -9.09
CA ALA A 126 0.63 11.21 -9.53
C ALA A 126 -0.49 12.09 -10.13
N ALA A 127 -1.46 11.49 -10.84
CA ALA A 127 -2.62 12.20 -11.38
C ALA A 127 -3.56 12.75 -10.28
N GLU A 128 -3.57 12.15 -9.09
CA GLU A 128 -4.26 12.72 -7.91
C GLU A 128 -3.44 13.82 -7.23
N GLY A 129 -2.18 14.04 -7.66
CA GLY A 129 -1.28 15.08 -7.17
C GLY A 129 -0.31 14.62 -6.07
N LEU A 130 -0.27 13.32 -5.75
CA LEU A 130 0.62 12.79 -4.70
C LEU A 130 2.09 12.81 -5.19
N PRO A 131 3.01 13.49 -4.48
CA PRO A 131 4.43 13.50 -4.86
C PRO A 131 5.02 12.10 -4.86
N ALA A 132 5.83 11.78 -5.87
CA ALA A 132 6.42 10.46 -6.05
C ALA A 132 7.31 10.06 -4.87
N GLU A 133 8.02 10.99 -4.23
CA GLU A 133 8.84 10.72 -3.05
C GLU A 133 8.05 10.25 -1.80
N ARG A 134 6.72 10.16 -1.90
CA ARG A 134 5.84 9.62 -0.86
C ARG A 134 5.24 8.26 -1.22
N ILE A 135 5.61 7.70 -2.37
CA ILE A 135 5.06 6.47 -2.93
C ILE A 135 6.14 5.39 -2.93
N CYS A 136 5.80 4.22 -2.41
CA CYS A 136 6.61 3.02 -2.48
C CYS A 136 5.89 1.96 -3.30
N ILE A 137 6.51 1.52 -4.41
CA ILE A 137 5.95 0.50 -5.29
C ILE A 137 6.39 -0.89 -4.82
N GLY A 138 5.43 -1.73 -4.43
CA GLY A 138 5.65 -3.07 -3.88
C GLY A 138 6.13 -4.11 -4.89
N HIS A 139 6.76 -5.18 -4.39
CA HIS A 139 7.03 -6.43 -5.11
C HIS A 139 7.84 -6.31 -6.39
N GLN A 140 8.69 -5.28 -6.48
CA GLN A 140 9.49 -5.05 -7.68
C GLN A 140 10.60 -6.09 -7.85
N ASP A 141 10.95 -6.82 -6.77
CA ASP A 141 11.82 -7.99 -6.83
C ASP A 141 11.14 -9.27 -7.36
N LEU A 142 9.93 -9.17 -7.92
CA LEU A 142 9.30 -10.21 -8.73
C LEU A 142 9.29 -9.88 -10.23
N LEU A 143 9.75 -8.68 -10.60
CA LEU A 143 9.90 -8.23 -11.98
C LEU A 143 11.39 -8.22 -12.35
N ASP A 144 11.80 -9.04 -13.31
CA ASP A 144 13.16 -9.01 -13.88
C ASP A 144 13.26 -7.96 -14.99
N ASP A 145 13.06 -6.68 -14.61
CA ASP A 145 13.19 -5.54 -15.51
C ASP A 145 13.82 -4.34 -14.78
N PRO A 146 15.16 -4.26 -14.76
CA PRO A 146 15.87 -3.12 -14.18
C PRO A 146 15.53 -1.76 -14.84
N GLY A 147 15.03 -1.77 -16.09
CA GLY A 147 14.59 -0.57 -16.79
C GLY A 147 13.38 0.06 -16.12
N VAL A 148 12.38 -0.76 -15.76
CA VAL A 148 11.20 -0.31 -15.01
C VAL A 148 11.59 0.20 -13.61
N HIS A 149 12.49 -0.50 -12.91
CA HIS A 149 12.96 -0.06 -11.59
C HIS A 149 13.66 1.29 -11.66
N ARG A 150 14.50 1.48 -12.68
CA ARG A 150 15.17 2.75 -12.93
C ARG A 150 14.15 3.86 -13.22
N GLU A 151 13.16 3.62 -14.07
CA GLU A 151 12.14 4.62 -14.38
C GLU A 151 11.34 5.04 -13.14
N LEU A 152 10.92 4.08 -12.31
CA LEU A 152 10.24 4.37 -11.04
C LEU A 152 11.09 5.28 -10.13
N ALA A 153 12.38 4.94 -9.97
CA ALA A 153 13.30 5.72 -9.15
C ALA A 153 13.62 7.11 -9.74
N GLU A 154 13.80 7.22 -11.07
CA GLU A 154 14.01 8.50 -11.77
C GLU A 154 12.80 9.44 -11.65
N ARG A 155 11.59 8.87 -11.56
CA ARG A 155 10.36 9.62 -11.27
C ARG A 155 10.19 9.99 -9.80
N GLY A 156 11.07 9.52 -8.92
CA GLY A 156 11.13 9.86 -7.50
C GLY A 156 10.44 8.89 -6.55
N ALA A 157 9.87 7.78 -7.06
CA ALA A 157 9.24 6.77 -6.21
C ALA A 157 10.27 5.83 -5.56
N TYR A 158 9.89 5.26 -4.42
CA TYR A 158 10.62 4.15 -3.81
C TYR A 158 10.27 2.85 -4.52
N VAL A 159 11.28 2.01 -4.73
CA VAL A 159 11.17 0.67 -5.32
C VAL A 159 11.38 -0.35 -4.21
N ALA A 160 10.36 -1.17 -3.91
CA ALA A 160 10.44 -2.15 -2.84
C ALA A 160 10.87 -3.52 -3.34
N PHE A 161 11.97 -4.01 -2.78
CA PHE A 161 12.39 -5.42 -2.85
C PHE A 161 12.00 -6.07 -1.53
N ASP A 162 10.76 -6.55 -1.46
CA ASP A 162 10.07 -6.94 -0.22
C ASP A 162 9.63 -8.41 -0.22
N THR A 163 10.03 -9.18 -1.25
CA THR A 163 9.80 -10.61 -1.38
C THR A 163 11.09 -11.44 -1.31
N VAL A 164 12.20 -10.86 -0.85
CA VAL A 164 13.48 -11.56 -0.61
C VAL A 164 13.25 -12.85 0.19
N GLY A 165 13.86 -13.93 -0.28
CA GLY A 165 13.71 -15.27 0.29
C GLY A 165 12.44 -16.03 -0.15
N LYS A 166 11.52 -15.42 -0.92
CA LYS A 166 10.40 -16.14 -1.56
C LYS A 166 10.87 -16.83 -2.85
N GLU A 167 11.78 -17.80 -2.72
CA GLU A 167 12.44 -18.52 -3.84
C GLU A 167 11.47 -19.24 -4.79
N SER A 168 10.27 -19.61 -4.32
CA SER A 168 9.26 -20.26 -5.17
C SER A 168 8.62 -19.33 -6.21
N TYR A 169 8.74 -18.01 -6.00
CA TYR A 169 8.20 -16.99 -6.91
C TYR A 169 9.28 -16.49 -7.87
N GLN A 170 10.45 -16.12 -7.31
CA GLN A 170 11.63 -15.65 -8.04
C GLN A 170 12.86 -16.01 -7.21
N SER A 171 13.97 -16.35 -7.87
CA SER A 171 15.21 -16.66 -7.13
C SER A 171 15.93 -15.39 -6.68
N ASP A 172 16.52 -15.40 -5.48
CA ASP A 172 17.39 -14.31 -4.99
C ASP A 172 18.62 -14.10 -5.89
N ARG A 173 18.95 -15.06 -6.77
CA ARG A 173 20.02 -14.87 -7.77
C ARG A 173 19.63 -13.97 -8.94
N THR A 174 18.33 -13.85 -9.22
CA THR A 174 17.80 -13.04 -10.32
C THR A 174 17.43 -11.63 -9.87
N ARG A 175 17.00 -11.48 -8.61
CA ARG A 175 16.61 -10.21 -7.97
C ARG A 175 17.73 -9.18 -7.94
#